data_AF-A0A2V8T2B1-F1
#
_entry.id   AF-A0A2V8T2B1-F1
#
_cell.length_a   1.000
_cell.length_b   1.000
_cell.length_c   1.000
_cell.angle_alpha   90.00
_cell.angle_beta   90.00
_cell.angle_gamma   90.00
#
_symmetry.space_group_name_H-M   'P 1'
#
loop_
_entity.id
_entity.type
_entity.pdbx_description
1 polymer ?
#
loop_
_entity_poly.entity_id
_entity_poly.type
_entity_poly.pdbx_seq_one_letter_code
_entity_poly.pdbx_strand_id
1 'polypeptide(L)'
;MKRTKVALFKRTALALLTAFALAFTIINAGLAQKRDAPCCVYRTVTLSASVTQPYSRQPSKDALKWADAELKRMTLDEKIGQLISIGINARFLNQESDEFRELRRQVERNHVGGIILFRGPVYESVHLVNRMQQLAREPLLVSADLEAGSGMRFDDATDLPWNMAVGATGNPEYARRQGQLTAREARALGVEQLFAPVADVNNNAANPVINVRSFGEDPAEVARFVAAFIEGAQSEGVIATAKHFPGHGDTATDSHRGLPIINVARARLESVELVPFRAAIRAGVGAIMSAHIGLPQIDPTQVSPLPTDAIVRPVYADRQVIVENAVLPGTLSPVITGGLLRGELGFDGIIVTDALDMSGLTIYFKQDEAGVRAVLAGADMLLKPADPDAVERGLREAVRAGRLTEKRIEESARKILAAKYDLGLVRQRVTPLEEIDRIVAGPEASKLADEVAEHAITLVRDDARLIQRGDGTGLRPGARVFNLAITNGEDRLTVANSFVSQLARQGRRPETV
;
A
#
# COMPACT_ATOMS: atom_id res chain seq x y z
N MET A 1 -37.49 -84.64 13.57
CA MET A 1 -38.96 -84.83 13.60
C MET A 1 -39.62 -83.62 12.94
N LYS A 2 -40.52 -83.87 11.96
CA LYS A 2 -41.44 -82.96 11.24
C LYS A 2 -40.79 -81.80 10.44
N ARG A 3 -40.55 -81.90 9.11
CA ARG A 3 -41.49 -81.72 7.96
C ARG A 3 -42.46 -80.55 8.19
N THR A 4 -42.58 -79.56 7.30
CA THR A 4 -43.53 -79.55 6.15
C THR A 4 -43.19 -78.37 5.21
N LYS A 5 -42.73 -78.66 3.97
CA LYS A 5 -43.35 -78.46 2.64
C LYS A 5 -42.86 -77.26 1.82
N VAL A 6 -42.57 -77.63 0.58
CA VAL A 6 -42.17 -76.90 -0.62
C VAL A 6 -43.39 -76.31 -1.33
N ALA A 7 -43.25 -75.14 -1.95
CA ALA A 7 -43.93 -74.74 -3.19
C ALA A 7 -42.96 -73.83 -3.96
N LEU A 8 -42.25 -74.33 -4.97
CA LEU A 8 -42.67 -74.35 -6.39
C LEU A 8 -42.93 -72.95 -6.94
N PHE A 9 -41.95 -72.33 -7.61
CA PHE A 9 -42.17 -71.84 -8.98
C PHE A 9 -40.84 -71.73 -9.74
N LYS A 10 -40.78 -72.51 -10.82
CA LYS A 10 -39.74 -72.54 -11.84
C LYS A 10 -39.86 -71.30 -12.74
N ARG A 11 -38.71 -70.84 -13.23
CA ARG A 11 -38.53 -70.27 -14.58
C ARG A 11 -39.38 -69.03 -14.93
N THR A 12 -39.08 -67.89 -14.31
CA THR A 12 -39.41 -66.55 -14.87
C THR A 12 -38.39 -65.45 -14.51
N ALA A 13 -37.48 -65.68 -13.54
CA ALA A 13 -36.55 -64.64 -13.08
C ALA A 13 -35.29 -64.44 -13.96
N LEU A 14 -34.98 -65.35 -14.89
CA LEU A 14 -33.78 -65.23 -15.75
C LEU A 14 -34.06 -64.61 -17.13
N ALA A 15 -35.33 -64.40 -17.48
CA ALA A 15 -35.72 -63.72 -18.74
C ALA A 15 -36.00 -62.21 -18.55
N LEU A 16 -36.13 -61.73 -17.31
CA LEU A 16 -36.35 -60.31 -16.98
C LEU A 16 -35.05 -59.51 -16.80
N LEU A 17 -33.92 -60.19 -16.57
CA LEU A 17 -32.60 -59.55 -16.40
C LEU A 17 -31.87 -59.25 -17.71
N THR A 18 -32.22 -59.92 -18.82
CA THR A 18 -31.67 -59.61 -20.16
C THR A 18 -32.53 -58.61 -20.95
N ALA A 19 -33.82 -58.44 -20.63
CA ALA A 19 -34.67 -57.43 -21.25
C ALA A 19 -34.39 -56.00 -20.71
N PHE A 20 -33.96 -55.87 -19.46
CA PHE A 20 -33.62 -54.56 -18.88
C PHE A 20 -32.25 -54.03 -19.35
N ALA A 21 -31.32 -54.91 -19.70
CA ALA A 21 -29.99 -54.53 -20.21
C ALA A 21 -30.03 -54.02 -21.67
N LEU A 22 -30.99 -54.45 -22.50
CA LEU A 22 -31.08 -54.01 -23.90
C LEU A 22 -31.92 -52.73 -24.07
N ALA A 23 -32.87 -52.46 -23.17
CA ALA A 23 -33.67 -51.22 -23.19
C ALA A 23 -32.87 -49.98 -22.72
N PHE A 24 -31.87 -50.15 -21.84
CA PHE A 24 -31.03 -49.04 -21.37
C PHE A 24 -29.98 -48.58 -22.38
N THR A 25 -29.57 -49.45 -23.31
CA THR A 25 -28.64 -49.09 -24.40
C THR A 25 -29.31 -48.40 -25.59
N ILE A 26 -30.62 -48.58 -25.80
CA ILE A 26 -31.34 -47.96 -26.92
C ILE A 26 -31.94 -46.59 -26.55
N ILE A 27 -32.27 -46.36 -25.28
CA ILE A 27 -32.71 -45.03 -24.81
C ILE A 27 -31.54 -44.04 -24.71
N ASN A 28 -30.30 -44.52 -24.55
CA ASN A 28 -29.09 -43.67 -24.55
C ASN A 28 -28.49 -43.38 -25.94
N ALA A 29 -28.96 -44.04 -27.02
CA ALA A 29 -28.50 -43.75 -28.38
C ALA A 29 -29.43 -42.79 -29.15
N GLY A 30 -30.61 -42.47 -28.61
CA GLY A 30 -31.63 -41.64 -29.28
C GLY A 30 -31.77 -40.20 -28.77
N LEU A 31 -31.02 -39.80 -27.74
CA LEU A 31 -30.96 -38.41 -27.24
C LEU A 31 -29.66 -37.68 -27.60
N ALA A 32 -28.84 -38.28 -28.46
CA ALA A 32 -27.72 -37.60 -29.11
C ALA A 32 -28.22 -36.80 -30.33
N GLN A 33 -29.11 -35.83 -30.08
CA GLN A 33 -29.53 -34.87 -31.10
C GLN A 33 -29.26 -33.45 -30.56
N LYS A 34 -28.17 -32.89 -31.07
CA LYS A 34 -27.83 -31.45 -31.15
C LYS A 34 -28.39 -30.58 -30.03
N ARG A 35 -27.75 -30.63 -28.87
CA ARG A 35 -27.58 -29.41 -28.07
C ARG A 35 -26.18 -28.89 -28.35
N ASP A 36 -26.08 -28.10 -29.42
CA ASP A 36 -25.06 -27.05 -29.49
C ASP A 36 -25.41 -26.03 -28.40
N ALA A 37 -25.16 -26.41 -27.15
CA ALA A 37 -25.06 -25.44 -26.08
C ALA A 37 -23.76 -24.67 -26.35
N PRO A 38 -23.78 -23.33 -26.49
CA PRO A 38 -22.56 -22.56 -26.35
C PRO A 38 -22.21 -22.58 -24.85
N CYS A 39 -21.81 -23.75 -24.36
CA CYS A 39 -21.27 -23.90 -23.03
C CYS A 39 -19.85 -23.38 -23.10
N CYS A 40 -19.71 -22.11 -22.73
CA CYS A 40 -18.49 -21.48 -22.27
C CYS A 40 -17.23 -22.07 -22.91
N VAL A 41 -17.03 -21.79 -24.20
CA VAL A 41 -15.67 -21.52 -24.62
C VAL A 41 -15.29 -20.29 -23.79
N TYR A 42 -14.62 -20.52 -22.66
CA TYR A 42 -13.76 -19.50 -22.12
C TYR A 42 -12.83 -19.18 -23.29
N ARG A 43 -13.16 -18.13 -24.05
CA ARG A 43 -12.10 -17.35 -24.66
C ARG A 43 -11.23 -17.05 -23.47
N THR A 44 -10.06 -17.68 -23.45
CA THR A 44 -8.90 -17.12 -22.79
C THR A 44 -8.82 -15.73 -23.41
N VAL A 45 -9.46 -14.77 -22.77
CA VAL A 45 -8.92 -13.44 -22.71
C VAL A 45 -7.64 -13.71 -21.93
N THR A 46 -6.60 -14.07 -22.66
CA THR A 46 -5.32 -13.52 -22.31
C THR A 46 -5.63 -12.03 -22.26
N LEU A 47 -5.60 -11.45 -21.06
CA LEU A 47 -4.73 -10.31 -20.98
C LEU A 47 -3.45 -10.79 -21.68
N SER A 48 -3.22 -10.32 -22.91
CA SER A 48 -1.88 -9.83 -23.15
C SER A 48 -1.61 -9.03 -21.90
N ALA A 49 -0.70 -9.50 -21.05
CA ALA A 49 -0.10 -8.67 -20.02
C ALA A 49 0.21 -7.39 -20.77
N SER A 50 -0.70 -6.42 -20.70
CA SER A 50 -0.69 -5.33 -21.67
C SER A 50 0.40 -4.50 -21.08
N VAL A 51 1.63 -4.81 -21.52
CA VAL A 51 2.91 -4.47 -20.91
C VAL A 51 2.68 -3.16 -20.19
N THR A 52 2.45 -3.24 -18.87
CA THR A 52 2.12 -2.06 -18.08
C THR A 52 3.30 -1.17 -18.34
N GLN A 53 3.04 -0.06 -19.04
CA GLN A 53 4.15 0.74 -19.52
C GLN A 53 4.86 1.25 -18.26
N PRO A 54 6.20 1.17 -18.22
CA PRO A 54 6.94 1.72 -17.11
C PRO A 54 6.47 3.14 -16.81
N TYR A 55 6.14 3.41 -15.56
CA TYR A 55 5.71 4.73 -15.16
C TYR A 55 6.88 5.71 -15.26
N SER A 56 6.64 6.88 -15.85
CA SER A 56 7.60 7.97 -15.89
C SER A 56 7.04 9.17 -15.15
N ARG A 57 7.89 9.81 -14.34
CA ARG A 57 7.57 11.09 -13.69
C ARG A 57 7.25 12.20 -14.69
N GLN A 58 7.82 12.14 -15.89
CA GLN A 58 7.53 13.11 -16.95
C GLN A 58 6.29 12.66 -17.72
N PRO A 59 5.17 13.40 -17.62
CA PRO A 59 3.95 12.96 -18.27
C PRO A 59 4.07 12.95 -19.79
N SER A 60 3.38 12.02 -20.44
CA SER A 60 3.35 11.95 -21.90
C SER A 60 2.65 13.17 -22.52
N LYS A 61 2.96 13.47 -23.78
CA LYS A 61 2.29 14.58 -24.50
C LYS A 61 0.77 14.37 -24.60
N ASP A 62 0.34 13.12 -24.75
CA ASP A 62 -1.08 12.77 -24.83
C ASP A 62 -1.76 12.90 -23.47
N ALA A 63 -1.09 12.51 -22.37
CA ALA A 63 -1.57 12.74 -21.02
C ALA A 63 -1.75 14.22 -20.72
N LEU A 64 -0.77 15.05 -21.08
CA LEU A 64 -0.85 16.50 -20.90
C LEU A 64 -2.00 17.12 -21.70
N LYS A 65 -2.14 16.73 -22.98
CA LYS A 65 -3.23 17.20 -23.83
C LYS A 65 -4.60 16.80 -23.29
N TRP A 66 -4.72 15.57 -22.79
CA TRP A 66 -5.96 15.09 -22.18
C TRP A 66 -6.28 15.85 -20.89
N ALA A 67 -5.30 15.99 -19.98
CA ALA A 67 -5.46 16.73 -18.73
C ALA A 67 -5.86 18.19 -18.98
N ASP A 68 -5.23 18.87 -19.94
CA ASP A 68 -5.56 20.24 -20.33
C ASP A 68 -6.99 20.37 -20.89
N ALA A 69 -7.45 19.35 -21.63
CA ALA A 69 -8.81 19.33 -22.16
C ALA A 69 -9.85 19.03 -21.08
N GLU A 70 -9.48 18.29 -20.04
CA GLU A 70 -10.37 17.98 -18.92
C GLU A 70 -10.48 19.18 -17.97
N LEU A 71 -9.36 19.81 -17.60
CA LEU A 71 -9.34 21.00 -16.73
C LEU A 71 -10.19 22.15 -17.27
N LYS A 72 -10.24 22.35 -18.59
CA LYS A 72 -11.10 23.36 -19.24
C LYS A 72 -12.59 23.11 -19.04
N ARG A 73 -12.99 21.86 -18.77
CA ARG A 73 -14.38 21.44 -18.55
C ARG A 73 -14.74 21.35 -17.08
N MET A 74 -13.75 21.37 -16.20
CA MET A 74 -13.95 21.32 -14.76
C MET A 74 -14.30 22.70 -14.18
N THR A 75 -15.23 22.69 -13.25
CA THR A 75 -15.45 23.75 -12.27
C THR A 75 -14.28 23.84 -11.28
N LEU A 76 -14.19 24.95 -10.54
CA LEU A 76 -13.19 25.08 -9.47
C LEU A 76 -13.31 23.95 -8.43
N ASP A 77 -14.52 23.54 -8.10
CA ASP A 77 -14.79 22.50 -7.09
C ASP A 77 -14.30 21.12 -7.57
N GLU A 78 -14.54 20.78 -8.84
CA GLU A 78 -13.99 19.56 -9.45
C GLU A 78 -12.46 19.58 -9.49
N LYS A 79 -11.85 20.73 -9.83
CA LYS A 79 -10.38 20.90 -9.79
C LYS A 79 -9.83 20.70 -8.39
N ILE A 80 -10.48 21.28 -7.36
CA ILE A 80 -10.11 21.10 -5.96
C ILE A 80 -10.25 19.64 -5.53
N GLY A 81 -11.35 18.99 -5.91
CA GLY A 81 -11.60 17.57 -5.64
C GLY A 81 -10.44 16.68 -6.09
N GLN A 82 -9.85 16.97 -7.26
CA GLN A 82 -8.71 16.21 -7.77
C GLN A 82 -7.46 16.24 -6.88
N LEU A 83 -7.32 17.23 -5.99
CA LEU A 83 -6.20 17.29 -5.04
C LEU A 83 -6.45 16.42 -3.81
N ILE A 84 -7.68 15.96 -3.55
CA ILE A 84 -8.03 15.25 -2.31
C ILE A 84 -7.99 13.73 -2.53
N SER A 85 -7.29 13.01 -1.64
CA SER A 85 -7.31 11.54 -1.58
C SER A 85 -7.86 11.08 -0.23
N ILE A 86 -8.98 10.35 -0.21
CA ILE A 86 -9.64 9.92 1.04
C ILE A 86 -9.24 8.51 1.46
N GLY A 87 -9.26 8.21 2.76
CA GLY A 87 -8.90 6.88 3.27
C GLY A 87 -10.09 5.96 3.47
N ILE A 88 -9.94 4.68 3.09
CA ILE A 88 -10.94 3.62 3.36
C ILE A 88 -10.29 2.35 3.91
N ASN A 89 -10.94 1.71 4.89
CA ASN A 89 -10.69 0.30 5.22
C ASN A 89 -11.65 -0.52 4.36
N ALA A 90 -11.16 -1.09 3.27
CA ALA A 90 -12.03 -1.67 2.27
C ALA A 90 -12.56 -3.03 2.74
N ARG A 91 -13.78 -2.99 3.30
CA ARG A 91 -14.55 -4.13 3.81
C ARG A 91 -15.89 -4.18 3.10
N PHE A 92 -16.67 -5.24 3.36
CA PHE A 92 -18.06 -5.29 2.89
C PHE A 92 -18.86 -4.09 3.43
N LEU A 93 -19.45 -3.32 2.52
CA LEU A 93 -20.36 -2.22 2.83
C LEU A 93 -21.68 -2.41 2.09
N ASN A 94 -22.79 -2.41 2.84
CA ASN A 94 -24.12 -2.36 2.24
C ASN A 94 -24.32 -0.99 1.57
N GLN A 95 -24.86 -0.96 0.34
CA GLN A 95 -25.06 0.29 -0.41
C GLN A 95 -26.04 1.27 0.25
N GLU A 96 -26.86 0.80 1.19
CA GLU A 96 -27.76 1.60 2.00
C GLU A 96 -27.18 1.99 3.36
N SER A 97 -25.96 1.55 3.69
CA SER A 97 -25.27 2.02 4.90
C SER A 97 -24.82 3.47 4.76
N ASP A 98 -24.78 4.19 5.87
CA ASP A 98 -24.33 5.59 5.88
C ASP A 98 -22.86 5.71 5.44
N GLU A 99 -22.02 4.74 5.79
CA GLU A 99 -20.61 4.68 5.37
C GLU A 99 -20.47 4.56 3.86
N PHE A 100 -21.26 3.71 3.19
CA PHE A 100 -21.24 3.63 1.73
C PHE A 100 -21.81 4.89 1.08
N ARG A 101 -22.91 5.44 1.61
CA ARG A 101 -23.51 6.66 1.08
C ARG A 101 -22.55 7.85 1.17
N GLU A 102 -21.81 7.92 2.27
CA GLU A 102 -20.78 8.93 2.48
C GLU A 102 -19.60 8.75 1.51
N LEU A 103 -19.07 7.53 1.38
CA LEU A 103 -18.02 7.24 0.41
C LEU A 103 -18.45 7.60 -1.03
N ARG A 104 -19.67 7.20 -1.42
CA ARG A 104 -20.25 7.57 -2.71
C ARG A 104 -20.37 9.09 -2.86
N ARG A 105 -20.82 9.81 -1.81
CA ARG A 105 -20.93 11.27 -1.83
C ARG A 105 -19.58 11.93 -2.11
N GLN A 106 -18.51 11.49 -1.45
CA GLN A 106 -17.17 12.00 -1.68
C GLN A 106 -16.73 11.81 -3.14
N VAL A 107 -17.02 10.64 -3.72
CA VAL A 107 -16.68 10.33 -5.12
C VAL A 107 -17.53 11.12 -6.12
N GLU A 108 -18.86 11.14 -5.95
CA GLU A 108 -19.78 11.72 -6.94
C GLU A 108 -19.94 13.24 -6.81
N ARG A 109 -19.87 13.80 -5.60
CA ARG A 109 -20.16 15.22 -5.33
C ARG A 109 -18.93 16.04 -5.01
N ASN A 110 -17.99 15.50 -4.25
CA ASN A 110 -16.74 16.21 -3.95
C ASN A 110 -15.66 15.94 -5.00
N HIS A 111 -15.93 15.02 -5.95
CA HIS A 111 -15.06 14.71 -7.08
C HIS A 111 -13.62 14.39 -6.66
N VAL A 112 -13.48 13.64 -5.54
CA VAL A 112 -12.17 13.33 -4.98
C VAL A 112 -11.24 12.71 -6.02
N GLY A 113 -9.99 13.12 -6.01
CA GLY A 113 -8.99 12.69 -6.97
C GLY A 113 -8.47 11.27 -6.72
N GLY A 114 -8.53 10.79 -5.48
CA GLY A 114 -7.97 9.50 -5.13
C GLY A 114 -8.58 8.85 -3.90
N ILE A 115 -8.18 7.61 -3.69
CA ILE A 115 -8.49 6.80 -2.52
C ILE A 115 -7.20 6.14 -2.04
N ILE A 116 -6.96 6.14 -0.73
CA ILE A 116 -5.96 5.27 -0.09
C ILE A 116 -6.65 4.10 0.59
N LEU A 117 -6.20 2.89 0.24
CA LEU A 117 -6.60 1.65 0.88
C LEU A 117 -5.77 1.40 2.13
N PHE A 118 -6.47 1.10 3.22
CA PHE A 118 -5.91 0.52 4.43
C PHE A 118 -6.16 -1.00 4.43
N ARG A 119 -6.38 -1.58 5.61
CA ARG A 119 -6.45 -3.01 5.79
C ARG A 119 -7.80 -3.57 5.33
N GLY A 120 -7.78 -4.66 4.58
CA GLY A 120 -8.98 -5.42 4.23
C GLY A 120 -8.70 -6.69 3.41
N PRO A 121 -9.71 -7.56 3.21
CA PRO A 121 -9.58 -8.73 2.35
C PRO A 121 -9.42 -8.34 0.87
N VAL A 122 -8.76 -9.21 0.10
CA VAL A 122 -8.39 -8.94 -1.31
C VAL A 122 -9.62 -8.64 -2.17
N TYR A 123 -10.59 -9.55 -2.24
CA TYR A 123 -11.71 -9.44 -3.18
C TYR A 123 -12.69 -8.32 -2.82
N GLU A 124 -12.95 -8.11 -1.54
CA GLU A 124 -13.77 -7.04 -1.00
C GLU A 124 -13.17 -5.68 -1.34
N SER A 125 -11.85 -5.56 -1.19
CA SER A 125 -11.12 -4.33 -1.51
C SER A 125 -11.25 -3.98 -2.98
N VAL A 126 -10.92 -4.92 -3.88
CA VAL A 126 -10.99 -4.69 -5.32
C VAL A 126 -12.44 -4.47 -5.79
N HIS A 127 -13.41 -5.19 -5.23
CA HIS A 127 -14.82 -4.99 -5.55
C HIS A 127 -15.30 -3.58 -5.19
N LEU A 128 -14.96 -3.08 -4.00
CA LEU A 128 -15.35 -1.75 -3.55
C LEU A 128 -14.66 -0.66 -4.39
N VAL A 129 -13.37 -0.80 -4.67
CA VAL A 129 -12.62 0.12 -5.54
C VAL A 129 -13.21 0.16 -6.95
N ASN A 130 -13.47 -1.00 -7.55
CA ASN A 130 -14.12 -1.10 -8.87
C ASN A 130 -15.48 -0.38 -8.88
N ARG A 131 -16.25 -0.51 -7.80
CA ARG A 131 -17.51 0.23 -7.67
C ARG A 131 -17.28 1.74 -7.63
N MET A 132 -16.31 2.21 -6.86
CA MET A 132 -15.99 3.64 -6.78
C MET A 132 -15.49 4.18 -8.13
N GLN A 133 -14.67 3.42 -8.85
CA GLN A 133 -14.21 3.77 -10.19
C GLN A 133 -15.35 3.89 -11.22
N GLN A 134 -16.43 3.11 -11.06
CA GLN A 134 -17.63 3.21 -11.90
C GLN A 134 -18.49 4.44 -11.60
N LEU A 135 -18.50 4.88 -10.34
CA LEU A 135 -19.25 6.07 -9.90
C LEU A 135 -18.47 7.36 -10.15
N ALA A 136 -17.14 7.29 -10.16
CA ALA A 136 -16.27 8.43 -10.37
C ALA A 136 -16.39 8.98 -11.79
N ARG A 137 -16.54 10.30 -11.90
CA ARG A 137 -16.58 11.02 -13.18
C ARG A 137 -15.22 10.90 -13.87
N GLU A 138 -14.17 11.39 -13.23
CA GLU A 138 -12.77 11.16 -13.60
C GLU A 138 -12.24 9.91 -12.89
N PRO A 139 -11.31 9.14 -13.50
CA PRO A 139 -10.75 7.98 -12.82
C PRO A 139 -10.11 8.35 -11.47
N LEU A 140 -10.29 7.53 -10.45
CA LEU A 140 -9.66 7.70 -9.14
C LEU A 140 -8.21 7.19 -9.22
N LEU A 141 -7.28 7.91 -8.59
CA LEU A 141 -5.94 7.37 -8.33
C LEU A 141 -5.98 6.55 -7.03
N VAL A 142 -5.80 5.25 -7.11
CA VAL A 142 -5.86 4.37 -5.95
C VAL A 142 -4.45 4.14 -5.42
N SER A 143 -4.31 4.27 -4.10
CA SER A 143 -3.03 4.19 -3.40
C SER A 143 -3.09 3.25 -2.21
N ALA A 144 -1.94 2.74 -1.77
CA ALA A 144 -1.80 1.97 -0.54
C ALA A 144 -0.37 2.05 0.01
N ASP A 145 -0.20 1.95 1.34
CA ASP A 145 1.12 1.71 1.93
C ASP A 145 1.49 0.24 1.76
N LEU A 146 2.27 -0.08 0.73
CA LEU A 146 2.78 -1.42 0.47
C LEU A 146 4.30 -1.43 0.64
N GLU A 147 4.77 -1.13 1.85
CA GLU A 147 6.21 -1.07 2.18
C GLU A 147 6.84 -2.46 2.25
N ALA A 148 6.06 -3.47 2.67
CA ALA A 148 6.48 -4.84 2.89
C ALA A 148 5.67 -5.82 2.01
N GLY A 149 5.39 -5.43 0.77
CA GLY A 149 4.52 -6.20 -0.14
C GLY A 149 3.03 -5.96 0.09
N SER A 150 2.20 -6.71 -0.64
CA SER A 150 0.74 -6.58 -0.58
C SER A 150 0.14 -7.03 0.76
N GLY A 151 0.74 -8.04 1.43
CA GLY A 151 0.29 -8.55 2.73
C GLY A 151 0.17 -7.47 3.82
N MET A 152 0.96 -6.39 3.72
CA MET A 152 0.90 -5.26 4.66
C MET A 152 -0.51 -4.65 4.79
N ARG A 153 -1.31 -4.69 3.72
CA ARG A 153 -2.67 -4.11 3.67
C ARG A 153 -3.75 -5.11 3.28
N PHE A 154 -3.40 -6.20 2.63
CA PHE A 154 -4.37 -7.19 2.17
C PHE A 154 -4.23 -8.47 2.97
N ASP A 155 -5.26 -8.79 3.77
CA ASP A 155 -5.22 -9.83 4.80
C ASP A 155 -4.86 -11.23 4.24
N ASP A 156 -5.24 -11.50 2.99
CA ASP A 156 -5.06 -12.80 2.34
C ASP A 156 -3.87 -12.83 1.35
N ALA A 157 -3.01 -11.80 1.38
CA ALA A 157 -1.84 -11.69 0.51
C ALA A 157 -0.52 -12.07 1.22
N THR A 158 0.61 -12.04 0.51
CA THR A 158 1.91 -12.42 1.07
C THR A 158 2.60 -11.23 1.73
N ASP A 159 2.97 -11.39 3.01
CA ASP A 159 3.89 -10.48 3.70
C ASP A 159 5.33 -10.72 3.22
N LEU A 160 5.97 -9.67 2.70
CA LEU A 160 7.41 -9.68 2.44
C LEU A 160 8.16 -9.21 3.69
N PRO A 161 9.45 -9.56 3.84
CA PRO A 161 10.27 -9.00 4.92
C PRO A 161 10.30 -7.47 4.88
N TRP A 162 10.26 -6.83 6.05
CA TRP A 162 10.39 -5.38 6.19
C TRP A 162 11.73 -4.88 5.64
N ASN A 163 11.76 -3.60 5.27
CA ASN A 163 12.90 -2.99 4.58
C ASN A 163 14.24 -3.17 5.30
N MET A 164 14.28 -3.20 6.63
CA MET A 164 15.53 -3.44 7.37
C MET A 164 16.09 -4.84 7.13
N ALA A 165 15.23 -5.86 6.98
CA ALA A 165 15.67 -7.19 6.59
C ALA A 165 16.21 -7.18 5.15
N VAL A 166 15.54 -6.50 4.23
CA VAL A 166 16.03 -6.31 2.85
C VAL A 166 17.39 -5.61 2.85
N GLY A 167 17.56 -4.55 3.66
CA GLY A 167 18.82 -3.83 3.83
C GLY A 167 19.93 -4.69 4.42
N ALA A 168 19.62 -5.54 5.40
CA ALA A 168 20.57 -6.46 6.03
C ALA A 168 21.21 -7.46 5.05
N THR A 169 20.57 -7.73 3.90
CA THR A 169 21.16 -8.55 2.84
C THR A 169 22.39 -7.91 2.17
N GLY A 170 22.54 -6.59 2.28
CA GLY A 170 23.57 -5.82 1.55
C GLY A 170 23.40 -5.80 0.03
N ASN A 171 22.29 -6.34 -0.50
CA ASN A 171 22.05 -6.48 -1.93
C ASN A 171 20.79 -5.71 -2.38
N PRO A 172 20.94 -4.52 -3.01
CA PRO A 172 19.82 -3.73 -3.52
C PRO A 172 18.95 -4.43 -4.57
N GLU A 173 19.41 -5.51 -5.20
CA GLU A 173 18.56 -6.29 -6.12
C GLU A 173 17.32 -6.87 -5.43
N TYR A 174 17.41 -7.18 -4.12
CA TYR A 174 16.22 -7.61 -3.37
C TYR A 174 15.19 -6.50 -3.25
N ALA A 175 15.61 -5.24 -3.03
CA ALA A 175 14.70 -4.10 -3.04
C ALA A 175 14.09 -3.86 -4.43
N ARG A 176 14.87 -4.03 -5.51
CA ARG A 176 14.33 -3.94 -6.88
C ARG A 176 13.26 -5.01 -7.14
N ARG A 177 13.54 -6.26 -6.80
CA ARG A 177 12.59 -7.38 -6.96
C ARG A 177 11.36 -7.22 -6.07
N GLN A 178 11.54 -6.72 -4.84
CA GLN A 178 10.44 -6.39 -3.94
C GLN A 178 9.54 -5.31 -4.55
N GLY A 179 10.12 -4.24 -5.09
CA GLY A 179 9.37 -3.19 -5.80
C GLY A 179 8.60 -3.74 -7.00
N GLN A 180 9.24 -4.57 -7.84
CA GLN A 180 8.60 -5.20 -9.00
C GLN A 180 7.40 -6.07 -8.61
N LEU A 181 7.62 -7.02 -7.69
CA LEU A 181 6.56 -7.91 -7.24
C LEU A 181 5.40 -7.14 -6.61
N THR A 182 5.71 -6.20 -5.70
CA THR A 182 4.70 -5.38 -5.02
C THR A 182 3.87 -4.58 -6.03
N ALA A 183 4.52 -4.00 -7.04
CA ALA A 183 3.84 -3.23 -8.09
C ALA A 183 2.95 -4.12 -8.98
N ARG A 184 3.41 -5.32 -9.36
CA ARG A 184 2.59 -6.26 -10.14
C ARG A 184 1.33 -6.67 -9.39
N GLU A 185 1.47 -7.03 -8.11
CA GLU A 185 0.32 -7.35 -7.26
C GLU A 185 -0.58 -6.14 -7.05
N ALA A 186 -0.01 -4.95 -6.80
CA ALA A 186 -0.76 -3.72 -6.66
C ALA A 186 -1.63 -3.43 -7.88
N ARG A 187 -1.09 -3.57 -9.10
CA ARG A 187 -1.88 -3.41 -10.34
C ARG A 187 -3.03 -4.42 -10.43
N ALA A 188 -2.80 -5.67 -10.06
CA ALA A 188 -3.83 -6.70 -10.00
C ALA A 188 -4.87 -6.45 -8.89
N LEU A 189 -4.56 -5.59 -7.92
CA LEU A 189 -5.46 -5.15 -6.86
C LEU A 189 -6.11 -3.78 -7.16
N GLY A 190 -5.88 -3.21 -8.35
CA GLY A 190 -6.38 -1.88 -8.72
C GLY A 190 -5.75 -0.74 -7.91
N VAL A 191 -4.48 -0.87 -7.54
CA VAL A 191 -3.66 0.15 -6.88
C VAL A 191 -2.60 0.65 -7.86
N GLU A 192 -2.58 1.95 -8.12
CA GLU A 192 -1.64 2.57 -9.08
C GLU A 192 -0.55 3.41 -8.42
N GLN A 193 -0.67 3.75 -7.13
CA GLN A 193 0.34 4.48 -6.40
C GLN A 193 0.75 3.74 -5.12
N LEU A 194 2.04 3.40 -5.03
CA LEU A 194 2.63 2.85 -3.84
C LEU A 194 3.11 3.99 -2.95
N PHE A 195 2.68 4.03 -1.70
CA PHE A 195 3.34 4.81 -0.67
C PHE A 195 4.57 4.06 -0.13
N ALA A 196 5.51 3.79 -1.04
CA ALA A 196 6.79 3.13 -0.82
C ALA A 196 7.78 3.55 -1.93
N PRO A 197 9.10 3.59 -1.66
CA PRO A 197 9.75 3.09 -0.45
C PRO A 197 9.86 4.14 0.68
N VAL A 198 10.05 3.66 1.89
CA VAL A 198 10.56 4.48 2.99
C VAL A 198 12.02 4.82 2.71
N ALA A 199 12.32 6.12 2.68
CA ALA A 199 13.61 6.73 2.41
C ALA A 199 14.24 7.36 3.67
N ASP A 200 13.63 7.18 4.83
CA ASP A 200 14.17 7.64 6.11
C ASP A 200 15.42 6.84 6.51
N VAL A 201 16.41 7.52 7.09
CA VAL A 201 17.63 6.90 7.64
C VAL A 201 17.45 6.67 9.13
N ASN A 202 17.27 5.43 9.56
CA ASN A 202 16.95 5.09 10.96
C ASN A 202 18.19 5.12 11.86
N ASN A 203 18.75 6.32 12.08
CA ASN A 203 19.93 6.58 12.88
C ASN A 203 19.64 6.80 14.39
N ASN A 204 18.38 6.71 14.78
CA ASN A 204 17.92 6.80 16.16
C ASN A 204 17.23 5.49 16.56
N ALA A 205 17.89 4.68 17.39
CA ALA A 205 17.38 3.39 17.83
C ALA A 205 16.08 3.48 18.66
N ALA A 206 15.78 4.66 19.24
CA ALA A 206 14.56 4.91 19.98
C ALA A 206 13.37 5.31 19.09
N ASN A 207 13.56 5.40 17.76
CA ASN A 207 12.51 5.79 16.83
C ASN A 207 11.39 4.74 16.83
N PRO A 208 10.18 5.09 17.31
CA PRO A 208 9.09 4.14 17.46
C PRO A 208 8.28 3.95 16.18
N VAL A 209 8.47 4.82 15.17
CA VAL A 209 7.61 4.91 13.99
C VAL A 209 8.32 4.43 12.72
N ILE A 210 9.62 4.61 12.56
CA ILE A 210 10.39 4.12 11.41
C ILE A 210 10.94 2.72 11.69
N ASN A 211 11.94 2.59 12.56
CA ASN A 211 12.48 1.29 12.98
C ASN A 211 12.75 0.35 11.77
N VAL A 212 12.23 -0.89 11.77
CA VAL A 212 12.39 -1.87 10.69
C VAL A 212 11.83 -1.44 9.32
N ARG A 213 11.07 -0.35 9.25
CA ARG A 213 10.54 0.21 7.98
C ARG A 213 11.61 0.91 7.15
N SER A 214 12.72 1.34 7.75
CA SER A 214 13.87 1.85 7.00
C SER A 214 14.73 0.69 6.49
N PHE A 215 15.43 0.90 5.37
CA PHE A 215 16.47 -0.02 4.90
C PHE A 215 17.70 -0.06 5.82
N GLY A 216 17.90 0.92 6.70
CA GLY A 216 19.03 0.93 7.62
C GLY A 216 19.38 2.31 8.18
N GLU A 217 20.58 2.42 8.72
CA GLU A 217 21.09 3.62 9.40
C GLU A 217 22.17 4.38 8.61
N ASP A 218 22.74 3.77 7.56
CA ASP A 218 23.72 4.42 6.70
C ASP A 218 23.03 5.15 5.53
N PRO A 219 23.22 6.47 5.35
CA PRO A 219 22.55 7.23 4.31
C PRO A 219 22.84 6.76 2.88
N ALA A 220 24.05 6.29 2.60
CA ALA A 220 24.46 5.87 1.27
C ALA A 220 23.86 4.51 0.91
N GLU A 221 23.82 3.58 1.87
CA GLU A 221 23.12 2.30 1.68
C GLU A 221 21.62 2.52 1.56
N VAL A 222 20.97 3.28 2.44
CA VAL A 222 19.53 3.58 2.31
C VAL A 222 19.23 4.18 0.93
N ALA A 223 20.05 5.09 0.43
CA ALA A 223 19.91 5.66 -0.91
C ALA A 223 19.98 4.61 -2.05
N ARG A 224 20.86 3.60 -1.94
CA ARG A 224 20.99 2.52 -2.92
C ARG A 224 19.72 1.66 -2.96
N PHE A 225 19.20 1.26 -1.80
CA PHE A 225 18.00 0.44 -1.71
C PHE A 225 16.74 1.20 -2.14
N VAL A 226 16.61 2.46 -1.74
CA VAL A 226 15.51 3.35 -2.17
C VAL A 226 15.47 3.46 -3.69
N ALA A 227 16.59 3.76 -4.35
CA ALA A 227 16.65 3.86 -5.80
C ALA A 227 16.26 2.54 -6.49
N ALA A 228 16.78 1.41 -5.98
CA ALA A 228 16.48 0.09 -6.53
C ALA A 228 14.99 -0.27 -6.44
N PHE A 229 14.34 -0.02 -5.29
CA PHE A 229 12.90 -0.22 -5.13
C PHE A 229 12.10 0.64 -6.12
N ILE A 230 12.45 1.92 -6.26
CA ILE A 230 11.77 2.86 -7.17
C ILE A 230 11.85 2.37 -8.61
N GLU A 231 13.04 1.98 -9.07
CA GLU A 231 13.24 1.42 -10.41
C GLU A 231 12.38 0.17 -10.62
N GLY A 232 12.38 -0.73 -9.64
CA GLY A 232 11.60 -1.96 -9.69
C GLY A 232 10.10 -1.71 -9.77
N ALA A 233 9.57 -0.91 -8.85
CA ALA A 233 8.14 -0.60 -8.80
C ALA A 233 7.67 0.13 -10.07
N GLN A 234 8.37 1.21 -10.47
CA GLN A 234 7.94 1.98 -11.63
C GLN A 234 8.08 1.21 -12.94
N SER A 235 8.98 0.21 -13.03
CA SER A 235 9.07 -0.66 -14.21
C SER A 235 7.80 -1.46 -14.50
N GLU A 236 6.93 -1.63 -13.50
CA GLU A 236 5.68 -2.39 -13.58
C GLU A 236 4.44 -1.48 -13.70
N GLY A 237 4.63 -0.18 -13.88
CA GLY A 237 3.55 0.77 -14.19
C GLY A 237 2.74 1.26 -12.99
N VAL A 238 3.41 1.50 -11.85
CA VAL A 238 2.87 2.20 -10.68
C VAL A 238 3.72 3.42 -10.34
N ILE A 239 3.15 4.35 -9.58
CA ILE A 239 3.89 5.48 -9.00
C ILE A 239 4.55 5.01 -7.70
N ALA A 240 5.88 5.03 -7.64
CA ALA A 240 6.60 4.94 -6.38
C ALA A 240 6.58 6.29 -5.65
N THR A 241 6.54 6.26 -4.31
CA THR A 241 6.51 7.45 -3.46
C THR A 241 7.58 7.37 -2.38
N ALA A 242 8.65 8.16 -2.50
CA ALA A 242 9.67 8.23 -1.45
C ALA A 242 9.14 9.01 -0.25
N LYS A 243 9.31 8.47 0.97
CA LYS A 243 8.76 9.05 2.21
C LYS A 243 9.68 8.84 3.42
N HIS A 244 9.67 9.69 4.44
CA HIS A 244 8.77 10.83 4.65
C HIS A 244 9.62 12.11 4.65
N PHE A 245 9.54 12.88 3.56
CA PHE A 245 10.39 14.05 3.35
C PHE A 245 10.14 15.11 4.43
N PRO A 246 11.19 15.72 5.03
CA PRO A 246 12.60 15.66 4.64
C PRO A 246 13.42 14.56 5.32
N GLY A 247 12.80 13.67 6.11
CA GLY A 247 13.44 12.55 6.81
C GLY A 247 12.90 12.40 8.23
N HIS A 248 12.28 11.25 8.52
CA HIS A 248 11.64 10.90 9.80
C HIS A 248 12.48 9.93 10.64
N GLY A 249 13.75 9.76 10.30
CA GLY A 249 14.63 8.75 10.88
C GLY A 249 15.17 9.08 12.27
N ASP A 250 15.37 10.37 12.58
CA ASP A 250 15.95 10.86 13.83
C ASP A 250 14.92 11.51 14.77
N THR A 251 13.94 10.73 15.23
CA THR A 251 12.97 11.20 16.22
C THR A 251 12.62 10.11 17.22
N ALA A 252 12.30 10.52 18.45
CA ALA A 252 11.68 9.66 19.46
C ALA A 252 10.17 9.92 19.63
N THR A 253 9.60 10.83 18.84
CA THR A 253 8.17 11.16 18.81
C THR A 253 7.53 10.63 17.54
N ASP A 254 6.44 9.89 17.69
CA ASP A 254 5.59 9.44 16.59
C ASP A 254 4.66 10.57 16.12
N SER A 255 4.68 10.87 14.81
CA SER A 255 3.84 11.89 14.18
C SER A 255 2.34 11.61 14.27
N HIS A 256 1.94 10.34 14.48
CA HIS A 256 0.54 9.99 14.74
C HIS A 256 0.06 10.50 16.11
N ARG A 257 1.00 10.74 17.05
CA ARG A 257 0.72 11.14 18.43
C ARG A 257 0.98 12.62 18.69
N GLY A 258 1.99 13.21 18.08
CA GLY A 258 2.36 14.62 18.26
C GLY A 258 3.25 15.12 17.13
N LEU A 259 3.78 16.33 17.22
CA LEU A 259 4.69 16.87 16.21
C LEU A 259 6.14 16.47 16.52
N PRO A 260 6.81 15.61 15.73
CA PRO A 260 8.23 15.38 15.84
C PRO A 260 9.01 16.65 15.54
N ILE A 261 10.02 16.95 16.35
CA ILE A 261 10.95 18.06 16.15
C ILE A 261 12.35 17.50 15.97
N ILE A 262 12.94 17.74 14.80
CA ILE A 262 14.32 17.36 14.51
C ILE A 262 15.16 18.64 14.47
N ASN A 263 15.86 18.91 15.57
CA ASN A 263 16.60 20.15 15.77
C ASN A 263 18.05 20.03 15.27
N VAL A 264 18.22 19.86 13.96
CA VAL A 264 19.53 19.68 13.33
C VAL A 264 19.84 20.81 12.34
N ALA A 265 21.12 21.11 12.17
CA ALA A 265 21.58 22.11 11.22
C ALA A 265 21.40 21.65 9.77
N ARG A 266 21.32 22.60 8.83
CA ARG A 266 21.21 22.31 7.39
C ARG A 266 22.29 21.35 6.88
N ALA A 267 23.53 21.50 7.34
CA ALA A 267 24.63 20.61 6.94
C ALA A 267 24.39 19.14 7.35
N ARG A 268 23.76 18.91 8.51
CA ARG A 268 23.39 17.55 8.94
C ARG A 268 22.32 16.99 8.01
N LEU A 269 21.25 17.77 7.78
CA LEU A 269 20.15 17.43 6.88
C LEU A 269 20.65 17.01 5.49
N GLU A 270 21.62 17.76 4.94
CA GLU A 270 22.25 17.44 3.65
C GLU A 270 23.06 16.15 3.65
N SER A 271 23.78 15.88 4.73
CA SER A 271 24.69 14.73 4.84
C SER A 271 24.00 13.40 5.14
N VAL A 272 22.75 13.44 5.65
CA VAL A 272 22.04 12.25 6.12
C VAL A 272 20.65 12.17 5.54
N GLU A 273 19.74 13.03 5.99
CA GLU A 273 18.31 12.85 5.71
C GLU A 273 17.97 13.07 4.23
N LEU A 274 18.63 14.01 3.54
CA LEU A 274 18.36 14.31 2.12
C LEU A 274 19.08 13.35 1.15
N VAL A 275 20.03 12.53 1.62
CA VAL A 275 20.83 11.66 0.75
C VAL A 275 19.93 10.66 0.01
N PRO A 276 19.00 9.93 0.67
CA PRO A 276 18.08 9.04 -0.02
C PRO A 276 17.08 9.75 -0.93
N PHE A 277 16.58 10.94 -0.56
CA PHE A 277 15.66 11.70 -1.42
C PHE A 277 16.33 12.20 -2.71
N ARG A 278 17.60 12.64 -2.63
CA ARG A 278 18.38 12.97 -3.83
C ARG A 278 18.56 11.75 -4.73
N ALA A 279 18.76 10.57 -4.17
CA ALA A 279 18.82 9.32 -4.94
C ALA A 279 17.47 8.96 -5.58
N ALA A 280 16.37 9.10 -4.83
CA ALA A 280 15.01 8.88 -5.33
C ALA A 280 14.68 9.80 -6.52
N ILE A 281 15.01 11.10 -6.42
CA ILE A 281 14.81 12.08 -7.50
C ILE A 281 15.61 11.70 -8.75
N ARG A 282 16.87 11.27 -8.59
CA ARG A 282 17.71 10.79 -9.70
C ARG A 282 17.21 9.49 -10.33
N ALA A 283 16.64 8.59 -9.53
CA ALA A 283 15.99 7.37 -10.00
C ALA A 283 14.63 7.64 -10.69
N GLY A 284 14.18 8.90 -10.74
CA GLY A 284 12.96 9.29 -11.42
C GLY A 284 11.69 8.99 -10.64
N VAL A 285 11.73 9.01 -9.30
CA VAL A 285 10.56 8.74 -8.44
C VAL A 285 9.37 9.62 -8.81
N GLY A 286 8.19 9.02 -8.97
CA GLY A 286 6.98 9.72 -9.41
C GLY A 286 6.39 10.65 -8.37
N ALA A 287 6.47 10.27 -7.10
CA ALA A 287 5.95 11.05 -5.99
C ALA A 287 6.91 11.13 -4.80
N ILE A 288 6.76 12.18 -3.99
CA ILE A 288 7.41 12.33 -2.67
C ILE A 288 6.34 12.69 -1.66
N MET A 289 6.34 12.00 -0.53
CA MET A 289 5.44 12.29 0.59
C MET A 289 6.11 13.23 1.59
N SER A 290 5.48 14.37 1.90
CA SER A 290 5.97 15.32 2.91
C SER A 290 5.46 14.95 4.31
N ALA A 291 6.35 14.93 5.29
CA ALA A 291 6.06 14.55 6.66
C ALA A 291 5.64 15.73 7.55
N HIS A 292 4.80 15.44 8.55
CA HIS A 292 4.51 16.38 9.64
C HIS A 292 5.66 16.43 10.64
N ILE A 293 6.79 17.04 10.26
CA ILE A 293 8.00 17.17 11.09
C ILE A 293 8.43 18.63 11.14
N GLY A 294 8.70 19.15 12.34
CA GLY A 294 9.26 20.48 12.52
C GLY A 294 10.79 20.48 12.45
N LEU A 295 11.36 21.42 11.69
CA LEU A 295 12.81 21.64 11.55
C LEU A 295 13.16 23.08 11.94
N PRO A 296 13.27 23.42 13.24
CA PRO A 296 13.39 24.81 13.70
C PRO A 296 14.63 25.55 13.21
N GLN A 297 15.72 24.85 12.84
CA GLN A 297 16.90 25.49 12.24
C GLN A 297 16.76 25.77 10.73
N ILE A 298 15.70 25.26 10.09
CA ILE A 298 15.42 25.43 8.66
C ILE A 298 14.23 26.37 8.48
N ASP A 299 13.12 26.07 9.16
CA ASP A 299 11.94 26.93 9.23
C ASP A 299 11.60 27.18 10.72
N PRO A 300 11.99 28.34 11.28
CA PRO A 300 11.74 28.67 12.68
C PRO A 300 10.32 29.21 12.92
N THR A 301 9.42 29.17 11.93
CA THR A 301 8.05 29.70 12.05
C THR A 301 7.29 28.97 13.16
N GLN A 302 7.04 29.65 14.27
CA GLN A 302 6.35 29.07 15.42
C GLN A 302 4.87 28.82 15.15
N VAL A 303 4.34 27.77 15.77
CA VAL A 303 2.91 27.43 15.77
C VAL A 303 2.44 27.13 17.19
N SER A 304 1.19 27.44 17.49
CA SER A 304 0.60 27.17 18.79
C SER A 304 -0.52 26.14 18.66
N PRO A 305 -0.73 25.28 19.68
CA PRO A 305 -1.87 24.37 19.69
C PRO A 305 -3.19 25.13 19.56
N LEU A 306 -4.16 24.49 18.90
CA LEU A 306 -5.54 24.96 18.91
C LEU A 306 -6.11 24.92 20.34
N PRO A 307 -7.16 25.72 20.63
CA PRO A 307 -7.95 25.54 21.84
C PRO A 307 -8.43 24.09 22.01
N THR A 308 -8.45 23.58 23.24
CA THR A 308 -8.70 22.15 23.55
C THR A 308 -10.00 21.61 22.97
N ASP A 309 -11.04 22.44 22.86
CA ASP A 309 -12.34 22.11 22.27
C ASP A 309 -12.31 21.99 20.74
N ALA A 310 -11.26 22.50 20.09
CA ALA A 310 -11.05 22.45 18.65
C ALA A 310 -10.04 21.35 18.23
N ILE A 311 -9.38 20.67 19.17
CA ILE A 311 -8.44 19.59 18.86
C ILE A 311 -9.20 18.31 18.50
N VAL A 312 -8.95 17.80 17.28
CA VAL A 312 -9.53 16.53 16.82
C VAL A 312 -8.84 15.39 17.57
N ARG A 313 -9.63 14.47 18.13
CA ARG A 313 -9.09 13.27 18.80
C ARG A 313 -8.40 12.36 17.76
N PRO A 314 -7.25 11.77 18.12
CA PRO A 314 -6.57 10.88 17.20
C PRO A 314 -7.37 9.60 17.00
N VAL A 315 -7.47 9.14 15.75
CA VAL A 315 -8.09 7.84 15.42
C VAL A 315 -7.14 6.68 15.75
N TYR A 316 -5.81 6.91 15.68
CA TYR A 316 -4.79 5.86 15.73
C TYR A 316 -3.85 5.93 16.94
N ALA A 317 -4.06 6.88 17.86
CA ALA A 317 -3.23 7.03 19.04
C ALA A 317 -4.07 6.94 20.31
N ASP A 318 -3.57 6.19 21.29
CA ASP A 318 -4.09 6.14 22.65
C ASP A 318 -4.01 7.51 23.35
N ARG A 319 -2.98 8.31 23.02
CA ARG A 319 -2.76 9.66 23.59
C ARG A 319 -2.05 10.60 22.62
N GLN A 320 -2.44 11.87 22.66
CA GLN A 320 -1.74 12.97 21.99
C GLN A 320 -0.58 13.50 22.82
N VAL A 321 0.46 13.95 22.13
CA VAL A 321 1.64 14.61 22.70
C VAL A 321 1.68 16.04 22.15
N ILE A 322 1.41 17.01 23.02
CA ILE A 322 1.48 18.44 22.69
C ILE A 322 2.92 18.90 22.86
N VAL A 323 3.44 19.64 21.89
CA VAL A 323 4.80 20.20 21.91
C VAL A 323 4.69 21.70 22.11
N GLU A 324 5.24 22.20 23.23
CA GLU A 324 5.08 23.60 23.64
C GLU A 324 5.81 24.59 22.71
N ASN A 325 6.93 24.19 22.10
CA ASN A 325 7.72 25.02 21.16
C ASN A 325 7.64 24.48 19.72
N ALA A 326 6.42 24.19 19.26
CA ALA A 326 6.19 23.69 17.92
C ALA A 326 6.54 24.73 16.85
N VAL A 327 7.04 24.25 15.71
CA VAL A 327 7.24 25.03 14.48
C VAL A 327 6.39 24.46 13.35
N LEU A 328 6.28 25.20 12.26
CA LEU A 328 5.54 24.79 11.09
C LEU A 328 6.08 23.45 10.55
N PRO A 329 5.24 22.40 10.44
CA PRO A 329 5.69 21.12 9.92
C PRO A 329 6.07 21.23 8.44
N GLY A 330 6.99 20.37 7.99
CA GLY A 330 7.44 20.27 6.60
C GLY A 330 6.30 20.28 5.59
N THR A 331 5.24 19.49 5.84
CA THR A 331 4.01 19.45 5.04
C THR A 331 3.37 20.82 4.75
N LEU A 332 3.44 21.75 5.71
CA LEU A 332 2.84 23.09 5.60
C LEU A 332 3.86 24.20 5.36
N SER A 333 5.15 23.87 5.33
CA SER A 333 6.23 24.85 5.23
C SER A 333 6.58 25.16 3.77
N PRO A 334 6.38 26.41 3.30
CA PRO A 334 6.84 26.82 1.98
C PRO A 334 8.38 26.86 1.88
N VAL A 335 9.10 26.92 3.00
CA VAL A 335 10.56 26.84 3.02
C VAL A 335 11.03 25.41 2.76
N ILE A 336 10.40 24.43 3.39
CA ILE A 336 10.81 23.01 3.29
C ILE A 336 10.22 22.36 2.02
N THR A 337 8.90 22.38 1.84
CA THR A 337 8.27 21.73 0.68
C THR A 337 8.44 22.55 -0.60
N GLY A 338 8.35 23.88 -0.51
CA GLY A 338 8.48 24.78 -1.68
C GLY A 338 9.93 25.17 -1.98
N GLY A 339 10.68 25.62 -0.98
CA GLY A 339 12.05 26.06 -1.15
C GLY A 339 12.99 24.88 -1.38
N LEU A 340 13.07 23.97 -0.39
CA LEU A 340 14.03 22.89 -0.41
C LEU A 340 13.66 21.78 -1.42
N LEU A 341 12.45 21.21 -1.36
CA LEU A 341 12.08 20.09 -2.23
C LEU A 341 11.86 20.50 -3.70
N ARG A 342 10.95 21.46 -3.95
CA ARG A 342 10.67 21.94 -5.31
C ARG A 342 11.84 22.74 -5.89
N GLY A 343 12.35 23.71 -5.13
CA GLY A 343 13.39 24.63 -5.59
C GLY A 343 14.76 23.99 -5.65
N GLU A 344 15.38 23.75 -4.49
CA GLU A 344 16.79 23.36 -4.40
C GLU A 344 17.05 21.92 -4.88
N LEU A 345 16.18 20.97 -4.55
CA LEU A 345 16.30 19.58 -5.01
C LEU A 345 15.72 19.36 -6.41
N GLY A 346 14.96 20.31 -6.94
CA GLY A 346 14.42 20.28 -8.30
C GLY A 346 13.37 19.18 -8.53
N PHE A 347 12.61 18.79 -7.50
CA PHE A 347 11.59 17.76 -7.66
C PHE A 347 10.35 18.29 -8.39
N ASP A 348 10.04 17.72 -9.55
CA ASP A 348 8.94 18.14 -10.42
C ASP A 348 7.77 17.13 -10.50
N GLY A 349 7.84 16.03 -9.75
CA GLY A 349 6.76 15.04 -9.63
C GLY A 349 5.61 15.47 -8.70
N ILE A 350 4.81 14.49 -8.27
CA ILE A 350 3.67 14.69 -7.36
C ILE A 350 4.17 14.83 -5.92
N ILE A 351 3.87 15.94 -5.27
CA ILE A 351 4.06 16.06 -3.81
C ILE A 351 2.74 15.70 -3.14
N VAL A 352 2.76 14.63 -2.35
CA VAL A 352 1.62 14.20 -1.54
C VAL A 352 1.90 14.51 -0.07
N THR A 353 0.91 14.98 0.67
CA THR A 353 1.07 15.12 2.12
C THR A 353 1.10 13.75 2.79
N ASP A 354 1.75 13.62 3.94
CA ASP A 354 1.37 12.57 4.89
C ASP A 354 -0.10 12.79 5.34
N ALA A 355 -0.72 11.80 5.97
CA ALA A 355 -2.14 11.84 6.29
C ALA A 355 -2.49 13.08 7.14
N LEU A 356 -3.39 13.93 6.65
CA LEU A 356 -3.74 15.22 7.27
C LEU A 356 -4.55 15.07 8.57
N ASP A 357 -5.01 13.86 8.89
CA ASP A 357 -5.70 13.55 10.13
C ASP A 357 -4.78 13.12 11.28
N MET A 358 -3.45 13.13 11.08
CA MET A 358 -2.46 12.82 12.11
C MET A 358 -2.30 13.94 13.15
N SER A 359 -2.04 13.57 14.40
CA SER A 359 -1.93 14.51 15.53
C SER A 359 -0.81 15.54 15.40
N GLY A 360 0.29 15.20 14.71
CA GLY A 360 1.35 16.17 14.41
C GLY A 360 0.86 17.40 13.64
N LEU A 361 -0.31 17.31 13.00
CA LEU A 361 -0.97 18.40 12.30
C LEU A 361 -2.24 18.89 13.03
N THR A 362 -3.14 17.97 13.40
CA THR A 362 -4.49 18.30 13.91
C THR A 362 -4.50 18.98 15.27
N ILE A 363 -3.41 18.90 16.03
CA ILE A 363 -3.22 19.67 17.27
C ILE A 363 -3.09 21.16 16.98
N TYR A 364 -2.53 21.55 15.83
CA TYR A 364 -2.13 22.94 15.54
C TYR A 364 -2.97 23.60 14.45
N PHE A 365 -3.63 22.83 13.59
CA PHE A 365 -4.35 23.36 12.43
C PHE A 365 -5.71 22.71 12.25
N LYS A 366 -6.72 23.54 11.97
CA LYS A 366 -8.00 23.08 11.43
C LYS A 366 -7.80 22.60 9.99
N GLN A 367 -8.66 21.68 9.54
CA GLN A 367 -8.47 20.99 8.25
C GLN A 367 -8.57 21.94 7.05
N ASP A 368 -9.46 22.94 7.10
CA ASP A 368 -9.57 24.01 6.10
C ASP A 368 -8.24 24.77 5.92
N GLU A 369 -7.62 25.20 7.02
CA GLU A 369 -6.36 25.94 7.00
C GLU A 369 -5.17 25.04 6.66
N ALA A 370 -5.15 23.80 7.16
CA ALA A 370 -4.11 22.82 6.86
C ALA A 370 -4.05 22.51 5.36
N GLY A 371 -5.21 22.26 4.72
CA GLY A 371 -5.29 21.99 3.29
C GLY A 371 -4.77 23.16 2.45
N VAL A 372 -5.16 24.39 2.80
CA VAL A 372 -4.68 25.58 2.07
C VAL A 372 -3.17 25.78 2.24
N ARG A 373 -2.64 25.64 3.46
CA ARG A 373 -1.20 25.78 3.71
C ARG A 373 -0.38 24.72 2.99
N ALA A 374 -0.86 23.47 2.93
CA ALA A 374 -0.18 22.41 2.18
C ALA A 374 -0.08 22.76 0.69
N VAL A 375 -1.17 23.26 0.07
CA VAL A 375 -1.15 23.67 -1.34
C VAL A 375 -0.23 24.87 -1.56
N LEU A 376 -0.25 25.87 -0.66
CA LEU A 376 0.67 27.01 -0.68
C LEU A 376 2.13 26.57 -0.54
N ALA A 377 2.40 25.57 0.30
CA ALA A 377 3.74 25.01 0.50
C ALA A 377 4.24 24.23 -0.73
N GLY A 378 3.35 23.78 -1.61
CA GLY A 378 3.71 23.13 -2.87
C GLY A 378 3.16 21.71 -3.04
N ALA A 379 2.32 21.23 -2.13
CA ALA A 379 1.66 19.93 -2.24
C ALA A 379 0.71 19.91 -3.44
N ASP A 380 0.71 18.80 -4.17
CA ASP A 380 -0.25 18.52 -5.24
C ASP A 380 -1.42 17.67 -4.75
N MET A 381 -1.19 16.75 -3.80
CA MET A 381 -2.22 15.86 -3.26
C MET A 381 -2.29 15.94 -1.74
N LEU A 382 -3.51 16.10 -1.22
CA LEU A 382 -3.87 16.18 0.18
C LEU A 382 -4.40 14.82 0.62
N LEU A 383 -3.55 14.06 1.32
CA LEU A 383 -3.85 12.70 1.74
C LEU A 383 -4.67 12.69 3.02
N LYS A 384 -5.78 11.96 3.00
CA LYS A 384 -6.59 11.58 4.16
C LYS A 384 -6.88 12.74 5.12
N PRO A 385 -7.56 13.81 4.66
CA PRO A 385 -8.07 14.82 5.58
C PRO A 385 -9.11 14.21 6.53
N ALA A 386 -9.12 14.68 7.77
CA ALA A 386 -10.12 14.30 8.77
C ALA A 386 -11.52 14.82 8.39
N ASP A 387 -11.57 15.94 7.67
CA ASP A 387 -12.78 16.54 7.11
C ASP A 387 -12.48 17.00 5.66
N PRO A 388 -12.72 16.14 4.65
CA PRO A 388 -12.53 16.49 3.24
C PRO A 388 -13.36 17.71 2.82
N ASP A 389 -14.57 17.87 3.36
CA ASP A 389 -15.46 18.97 3.01
C ASP A 389 -14.91 20.31 3.54
N ALA A 390 -14.28 20.31 4.73
CA ALA A 390 -13.59 21.50 5.26
C ALA A 390 -12.39 21.89 4.40
N VAL A 391 -11.59 20.92 3.95
CA VAL A 391 -10.48 21.18 3.02
C VAL A 391 -10.99 21.81 1.72
N GLU A 392 -12.04 21.23 1.13
CA GLU A 392 -12.64 21.74 -0.10
C GLU A 392 -13.16 23.18 0.07
N ARG A 393 -13.90 23.45 1.16
CA ARG A 393 -14.35 24.81 1.51
C ARG A 393 -13.19 25.77 1.69
N GLY A 394 -12.18 25.40 2.46
CA GLY A 394 -11.01 26.22 2.73
C GLY A 394 -10.25 26.60 1.46
N LEU A 395 -10.03 25.65 0.55
CA LEU A 395 -9.39 25.89 -0.74
C LEU A 395 -10.23 26.82 -1.63
N ARG A 396 -11.54 26.58 -1.71
CA ARG A 396 -12.47 27.42 -2.49
C ARG A 396 -12.46 28.86 -1.97
N GLU A 397 -12.54 29.06 -0.66
CA GLU A 397 -12.51 30.37 -0.03
C GLU A 397 -11.16 31.06 -0.19
N ALA A 398 -10.05 30.32 -0.07
CA ALA A 398 -8.72 30.85 -0.31
C ALA A 398 -8.52 31.35 -1.74
N VAL A 399 -9.10 30.66 -2.75
CA VAL A 399 -9.09 31.15 -4.13
C VAL A 399 -9.96 32.40 -4.27
N ARG A 400 -11.18 32.41 -3.73
CA ARG A 400 -12.08 33.58 -3.76
C ARG A 400 -11.47 34.81 -3.10
N ALA A 401 -10.75 34.62 -1.99
CA ALA A 401 -10.09 35.69 -1.24
C ALA A 401 -8.72 36.09 -1.83
N GLY A 402 -8.25 35.43 -2.90
CA GLY A 402 -6.95 35.71 -3.54
C GLY A 402 -5.72 35.22 -2.76
N ARG A 403 -5.90 34.42 -1.71
CA ARG A 403 -4.80 33.76 -0.99
C ARG A 403 -4.17 32.63 -1.81
N LEU A 404 -4.99 31.96 -2.63
CA LEU A 404 -4.55 31.02 -3.66
C LEU A 404 -5.03 31.52 -5.03
N THR A 405 -4.30 31.17 -6.09
CA THR A 405 -4.80 31.37 -7.46
C THR A 405 -5.46 30.08 -7.95
N GLU A 406 -6.48 30.19 -8.80
CA GLU A 406 -7.06 29.00 -9.45
C GLU A 406 -6.00 28.26 -10.28
N LYS A 407 -5.09 29.00 -10.94
CA LYS A 407 -3.96 28.44 -11.67
C LYS A 407 -3.09 27.50 -10.81
N ARG A 408 -2.87 27.84 -9.53
CA ARG A 408 -2.11 26.98 -8.61
C ARG A 408 -2.83 25.64 -8.37
N ILE A 409 -4.17 25.65 -8.29
CA ILE A 409 -4.98 24.42 -8.19
C ILE A 409 -4.88 23.62 -9.50
N GLU A 410 -5.01 24.31 -10.65
CA GLU A 410 -4.89 23.68 -11.97
C GLU A 410 -3.53 23.01 -12.18
N GLU A 411 -2.43 23.61 -11.71
CA GLU A 411 -1.09 23.03 -11.80
C GLU A 411 -1.00 21.66 -11.09
N SER A 412 -1.59 21.52 -9.89
CA SER A 412 -1.66 20.25 -9.17
C SER A 412 -2.59 19.26 -9.87
N ALA A 413 -3.82 19.68 -10.17
CA ALA A 413 -4.83 18.84 -10.79
C ALA A 413 -4.35 18.32 -12.16
N ARG A 414 -3.64 19.14 -12.93
CA ARG A 414 -3.02 18.76 -14.21
C ARG A 414 -2.05 17.61 -14.07
N LYS A 415 -1.17 17.63 -13.05
CA LYS A 415 -0.20 16.55 -12.79
C LYS A 415 -0.92 15.24 -12.44
N ILE A 416 -1.91 15.33 -11.55
CA ILE A 416 -2.67 14.16 -11.09
C ILE A 416 -3.47 13.54 -12.25
N LEU A 417 -4.15 14.36 -13.04
CA LEU A 417 -4.88 13.93 -14.23
C LEU A 417 -3.94 13.30 -15.27
N ALA A 418 -2.80 13.94 -15.54
CA ALA A 418 -1.83 13.38 -16.49
C ALA A 418 -1.27 12.03 -16.00
N ALA A 419 -0.98 11.89 -14.70
CA ALA A 419 -0.56 10.61 -14.12
C ALA A 419 -1.63 9.52 -14.28
N LYS A 420 -2.91 9.84 -14.03
CA LYS A 420 -4.04 8.90 -14.23
C LYS A 420 -4.12 8.42 -15.68
N TYR A 421 -3.86 9.30 -16.64
CA TYR A 421 -3.82 8.94 -18.06
C TYR A 421 -2.68 7.96 -18.34
N ASP A 422 -1.44 8.30 -17.94
CA ASP A 422 -0.25 7.48 -18.22
C ASP A 422 -0.30 6.12 -17.50
N LEU A 423 -1.00 6.03 -16.37
CA LEU A 423 -1.29 4.79 -15.64
C LEU A 423 -2.38 3.92 -16.32
N GLY A 424 -2.97 4.39 -17.42
CA GLY A 424 -3.96 3.68 -18.22
C GLY A 424 -5.40 3.77 -17.71
N LEU A 425 -5.67 4.55 -16.66
CA LEU A 425 -6.98 4.59 -16.00
C LEU A 425 -8.09 5.16 -16.88
N VAL A 426 -7.75 6.02 -17.84
CA VAL A 426 -8.72 6.55 -18.82
C VAL A 426 -9.20 5.44 -19.77
N ARG A 427 -8.36 4.43 -20.03
CA ARG A 427 -8.70 3.29 -20.88
C ARG A 427 -9.34 2.15 -20.09
N GLN A 428 -8.79 1.84 -18.93
CA GLN A 428 -9.26 0.75 -18.06
C GLN A 428 -9.03 1.14 -16.59
N ARG A 429 -10.12 1.51 -15.90
CA ARG A 429 -10.15 1.87 -14.47
C ARG A 429 -10.78 0.81 -13.57
N VAL A 430 -11.14 -0.34 -14.12
CA VAL A 430 -11.75 -1.45 -13.38
C VAL A 430 -10.85 -2.67 -13.54
N THR A 431 -10.54 -3.29 -12.42
CA THR A 431 -9.68 -4.47 -12.32
C THR A 431 -10.51 -5.75 -12.47
N PRO A 432 -10.11 -6.71 -13.33
CA PRO A 432 -10.78 -7.99 -13.46
C PRO A 432 -10.58 -8.83 -12.19
N LEU A 433 -11.66 -9.31 -11.58
CA LEU A 433 -11.58 -10.09 -10.34
C LEU A 433 -11.04 -11.50 -10.59
N GLU A 434 -11.33 -12.05 -11.76
CA GLU A 434 -10.98 -13.41 -12.19
C GLU A 434 -9.49 -13.65 -12.48
N GLU A 435 -8.66 -12.61 -12.39
CA GLU A 435 -7.21 -12.70 -12.61
C GLU A 435 -6.40 -12.56 -11.33
N ILE A 436 -7.02 -12.09 -10.25
CA ILE A 436 -6.36 -11.80 -8.98
C ILE A 436 -5.66 -13.05 -8.44
N ASP A 437 -6.35 -14.19 -8.45
CA ASP A 437 -5.85 -15.49 -7.93
C ASP A 437 -4.70 -16.09 -8.74
N ARG A 438 -4.34 -15.50 -9.89
CA ARG A 438 -3.19 -15.91 -10.70
C ARG A 438 -1.95 -15.04 -10.47
N ILE A 439 -2.13 -13.85 -9.89
CA ILE A 439 -1.08 -12.83 -9.77
C ILE A 439 -0.71 -12.61 -8.30
N VAL A 440 -1.72 -12.40 -7.45
CA VAL A 440 -1.53 -12.02 -6.04
C VAL A 440 -1.22 -13.25 -5.20
N ALA A 441 -0.24 -13.11 -4.30
CA ALA A 441 0.23 -14.18 -3.41
C ALA A 441 0.67 -15.45 -4.17
N GLY A 442 1.22 -15.27 -5.37
CA GLY A 442 1.74 -16.36 -6.18
C GLY A 442 3.06 -16.95 -5.63
N PRO A 443 3.53 -18.09 -6.16
CA PRO A 443 4.76 -18.75 -5.70
C PRO A 443 6.02 -17.88 -5.74
N GLU A 444 6.08 -16.90 -6.64
CA GLU A 444 7.19 -15.94 -6.70
C GLU A 444 7.27 -15.08 -5.43
N ALA A 445 6.13 -14.71 -4.84
CA ALA A 445 6.07 -13.90 -3.64
C ALA A 445 6.65 -14.65 -2.44
N SER A 446 6.20 -15.89 -2.19
CA SER A 446 6.75 -16.72 -1.13
C SER A 446 8.24 -17.00 -1.35
N LYS A 447 8.66 -17.26 -2.60
CA LYS A 447 10.06 -17.49 -2.93
C LYS A 447 10.93 -16.26 -2.63
N LEU A 448 10.49 -15.07 -3.00
CA LEU A 448 11.23 -13.84 -2.70
C LEU A 448 11.29 -13.58 -1.18
N ALA A 449 10.18 -13.81 -0.47
CA ALA A 449 10.14 -13.67 0.98
C ALA A 449 11.14 -14.61 1.67
N ASP A 450 11.17 -15.89 1.27
CA ASP A 450 12.11 -16.88 1.79
C ASP A 450 13.57 -16.50 1.47
N GLU A 451 13.87 -16.12 0.22
CA GLU A 451 15.21 -15.72 -0.18
C GLU A 451 15.72 -14.52 0.63
N VAL A 452 14.89 -13.47 0.79
CA VAL A 452 15.26 -12.30 1.59
C VAL A 452 15.44 -12.69 3.05
N ALA A 453 14.52 -13.46 3.63
CA ALA A 453 14.60 -13.89 5.02
C ALA A 453 15.89 -14.70 5.29
N GLU A 454 16.25 -15.62 4.40
CA GLU A 454 17.48 -16.42 4.52
C GLU A 454 18.75 -15.55 4.49
N HIS A 455 18.81 -14.55 3.60
CA HIS A 455 19.98 -13.69 3.43
C HIS A 455 20.03 -12.53 4.45
N ALA A 456 18.91 -12.20 5.09
CA ALA A 456 18.82 -11.10 6.05
C ALA A 456 19.21 -11.50 7.47
N ILE A 457 19.17 -12.80 7.81
CA ILE A 457 19.50 -13.28 9.16
C ILE A 457 20.93 -12.85 9.52
N THR A 458 21.03 -11.98 10.51
CA THR A 458 22.29 -11.42 10.97
C THR A 458 22.68 -12.03 12.31
N LEU A 459 23.78 -12.79 12.34
CA LEU A 459 24.33 -13.31 13.58
C LEU A 459 25.09 -12.20 14.32
N VAL A 460 24.41 -11.52 15.26
CA VAL A 460 25.01 -10.42 16.03
C VAL A 460 26.01 -10.92 17.07
N ARG A 461 25.74 -12.07 17.72
CA ARG A 461 26.58 -12.60 18.81
C ARG A 461 26.43 -14.11 18.96
N ASP A 462 27.55 -14.83 19.02
CA ASP A 462 27.62 -16.27 19.38
C ASP A 462 28.91 -16.60 20.14
N ASP A 463 29.17 -15.89 21.25
CA ASP A 463 30.40 -16.06 22.04
C ASP A 463 30.60 -17.52 22.52
N ALA A 464 29.50 -18.22 22.76
CA ALA A 464 29.47 -19.59 23.23
C ALA A 464 29.50 -20.64 22.11
N ARG A 465 29.52 -20.23 20.83
CA ARG A 465 29.55 -21.10 19.63
C ARG A 465 28.45 -22.17 19.65
N LEU A 466 27.24 -21.77 20.05
CA LEU A 466 26.12 -22.70 20.22
C LEU A 466 25.38 -22.99 18.92
N ILE A 467 25.48 -22.10 17.92
CA ILE A 467 24.68 -22.16 16.71
C ILE A 467 25.31 -23.09 15.65
N GLN A 468 26.64 -23.19 15.60
CA GLN A 468 27.35 -24.04 14.63
C GLN A 468 27.92 -25.30 15.31
N ARG A 469 27.25 -26.45 15.12
CA ARG A 469 27.85 -27.78 15.37
C ARG A 469 28.21 -28.44 14.04
N GLY A 470 29.27 -29.28 14.05
CA GLY A 470 29.77 -29.97 12.85
C GLY A 470 28.79 -30.94 12.18
N ASP A 471 27.63 -31.19 12.78
CA ASP A 471 26.53 -31.99 12.21
C ASP A 471 25.51 -31.17 11.41
N GLY A 472 25.71 -29.85 11.28
CA GLY A 472 24.84 -28.96 10.51
C GLY A 472 23.49 -28.63 11.14
N THR A 473 23.18 -29.17 12.33
CA THR A 473 21.89 -28.93 13.00
C THR A 473 21.99 -28.10 14.27
N GLY A 474 23.20 -27.93 14.82
CA GLY A 474 23.37 -27.27 16.12
C GLY A 474 22.80 -28.06 17.32
N LEU A 475 22.08 -29.17 17.07
CA LEU A 475 21.31 -29.93 18.06
C LEU A 475 21.82 -31.38 18.17
N ARG A 476 22.04 -31.85 19.39
CA ARG A 476 22.41 -33.26 19.65
C ARG A 476 21.25 -34.20 19.23
N PRO A 477 21.54 -35.41 18.72
CA PRO A 477 20.51 -36.45 18.59
C PRO A 477 19.73 -36.65 19.89
N GLY A 478 18.39 -36.68 19.80
CA GLY A 478 17.51 -36.82 20.97
C GLY A 478 17.38 -35.58 21.86
N ALA A 479 17.91 -34.42 21.44
CA ALA A 479 17.74 -33.18 22.19
C ALA A 479 16.25 -32.79 22.31
N ARG A 480 15.81 -32.54 23.54
CA ARG A 480 14.54 -31.87 23.81
C ARG A 480 14.69 -30.38 23.51
N VAL A 481 13.77 -29.81 22.74
CA VAL A 481 13.78 -28.41 22.34
C VAL A 481 12.68 -27.68 23.09
N PHE A 482 13.05 -26.71 23.91
CA PHE A 482 12.10 -25.77 24.50
C PHE A 482 12.00 -24.54 23.59
N ASN A 483 10.84 -24.34 22.97
CA ASN A 483 10.59 -23.17 22.12
C ASN A 483 9.83 -22.10 22.90
N LEU A 484 10.51 -21.01 23.26
CA LEU A 484 9.87 -19.84 23.86
C LEU A 484 9.67 -18.76 22.79
N ALA A 485 8.44 -18.62 22.33
CA ALA A 485 8.04 -17.51 21.46
C ALA A 485 7.41 -16.39 22.30
N ILE A 486 7.97 -15.18 22.23
CA ILE A 486 7.39 -13.97 22.81
C ILE A 486 6.67 -13.23 21.68
N THR A 487 5.40 -12.93 21.89
CA THR A 487 4.48 -12.36 20.89
C THR A 487 3.64 -11.29 21.57
N ASN A 488 3.18 -10.30 20.80
CA ASN A 488 2.18 -9.33 21.25
C ASN A 488 0.75 -9.91 21.28
N GLY A 489 0.55 -11.15 20.83
CA GLY A 489 -0.69 -11.91 20.85
C GLY A 489 -1.26 -12.25 19.47
N GLU A 490 -0.99 -11.43 18.45
CA GLU A 490 -1.64 -11.52 17.13
C GLU A 490 -1.02 -12.60 16.22
N ASP A 491 0.24 -12.95 16.44
CA ASP A 491 1.04 -13.85 15.60
C ASP A 491 1.50 -15.13 16.33
N ARG A 492 0.91 -15.41 17.50
CA ARG A 492 1.33 -16.50 18.41
C ARG A 492 1.47 -17.85 17.71
N LEU A 493 0.53 -18.19 16.84
CA LEU A 493 0.54 -19.46 16.11
C LEU A 493 1.63 -19.47 15.04
N THR A 494 1.85 -18.35 14.36
CA THR A 494 2.77 -18.26 13.22
C THR A 494 4.24 -18.34 13.67
N VAL A 495 4.62 -17.63 14.74
CA VAL A 495 5.99 -17.59 15.26
C VAL A 495 6.42 -18.96 15.81
N ALA A 496 5.56 -19.64 16.56
CA ALA A 496 5.89 -20.94 17.13
C ALA A 496 5.86 -22.07 16.08
N ASN A 497 4.90 -22.05 15.16
CA ASN A 497 4.68 -23.15 14.23
C ASN A 497 5.72 -23.21 13.11
N SER A 498 6.30 -22.10 12.67
CA SER A 498 7.30 -22.09 11.60
C SER A 498 8.56 -22.88 12.00
N PHE A 499 9.11 -22.58 13.16
CA PHE A 499 10.27 -23.27 13.73
C PHE A 499 9.99 -24.76 13.98
N VAL A 500 8.85 -25.07 14.62
CA VAL A 500 8.41 -26.45 14.88
C VAL A 500 8.25 -27.24 13.58
N SER A 501 7.63 -26.63 12.57
CA SER A 501 7.40 -27.24 11.26
C SER A 501 8.72 -27.47 10.51
N GLN A 502 9.69 -26.57 10.65
CA GLN A 502 11.01 -26.74 10.03
C GLN A 502 11.82 -27.88 10.66
N LEU A 503 11.79 -28.00 12.00
CA LEU A 503 12.38 -29.15 12.70
C LEU A 503 11.71 -30.47 12.26
N ALA A 504 10.39 -30.48 12.12
CA ALA A 504 9.63 -31.63 11.62
C ALA A 504 10.04 -32.04 10.20
N ARG A 505 10.20 -31.07 9.28
CA ARG A 505 10.68 -31.32 7.91
C ARG A 505 12.11 -31.90 7.89
N GLN A 506 12.95 -31.53 8.85
CA GLN A 506 14.28 -32.11 9.04
C GLN A 506 14.27 -33.47 9.76
N GLY A 507 13.10 -34.10 9.91
CA GLY A 507 12.95 -35.41 10.54
C GLY A 507 13.09 -35.40 12.07
N ARG A 508 13.05 -34.24 12.71
CA ARG A 508 13.08 -34.10 14.17
C ARG A 508 11.64 -33.97 14.68
N ARG A 509 11.27 -34.72 15.71
CA ARG A 509 9.97 -34.54 16.38
C ARG A 509 10.19 -33.71 17.65
N PRO A 510 9.92 -32.39 17.66
CA PRO A 510 9.97 -31.62 18.88
C PRO A 510 8.85 -32.08 19.82
N GLU A 511 9.19 -32.35 21.09
CA GLU A 511 8.19 -32.44 22.15
C GLU A 511 7.91 -31.01 22.63
N THR A 512 6.79 -30.45 22.20
CA THR A 512 6.32 -29.14 22.70
C THR A 512 5.67 -29.37 24.07
N VAL A 513 6.27 -28.83 25.12
CA VAL A 513 5.68 -28.79 26.48
C VAL A 513 4.97 -27.47 26.68
#